data_AF-A0A9W3KA84-F1
#
_entry.id   AF-A0A9W3KA84-F1
#
_cell.length_a   1.000
_cell.length_b   1.000
_cell.length_c   1.000
_cell.angle_alpha   90.00
_cell.angle_beta   90.00
_cell.angle_gamma   90.00
#
_symmetry.space_group_name_H-M   'P 1'
#
loop_
_entity.id
_entity.type
_entity.pdbx_description
1 polymer ?
#
loop_
_entity_poly.entity_id
_entity_poly.type
_entity_poly.pdbx_seq_one_letter_code
_entity_poly.pdbx_strand_id
1 'polypeptide(L)' 'MNVTHVKEWFNIIENPIIIGNPHDSTTDNVRDHCQSCEKEIYFGEEYRDMDGDSIHDETDCIKQYVESHFTRKIAGE' A
#
# COMPACT_ATOMS: atom_id res chain seq x y z
N MET A 1 -47.96 42.05 2.62
CA MET A 1 -48.53 40.70 2.48
C MET A 1 -47.84 40.01 1.31
N ASN A 2 -47.50 38.74 1.51
CA ASN A 2 -46.89 37.75 0.61
C ASN A 2 -45.44 37.89 0.11
N VAL A 3 -44.63 37.00 0.69
CA VAL A 3 -43.34 36.47 0.27
C VAL A 3 -43.51 35.39 -0.81
N THR A 4 -42.61 35.39 -1.80
CA THR A 4 -42.14 34.22 -2.58
C THR A 4 -40.92 34.69 -3.38
N HIS A 5 -39.72 34.67 -2.81
CA HIS A 5 -38.78 33.54 -2.83
C HIS A 5 -38.54 32.98 -4.24
N VAL A 6 -37.57 33.56 -4.95
CA VAL A 6 -36.74 32.88 -5.96
C VAL A 6 -35.33 33.47 -5.85
N LYS A 7 -34.56 32.93 -4.90
CA LYS A 7 -33.11 33.18 -4.73
C LYS A 7 -32.33 32.07 -5.42
N GLU A 8 -32.39 31.97 -6.73
CA GLU A 8 -31.51 31.09 -7.50
C GLU A 8 -31.40 31.77 -8.88
N TRP A 9 -30.26 32.12 -9.46
CA TRP A 9 -28.98 31.45 -9.53
C TRP A 9 -27.91 32.52 -9.82
N PHE A 10 -27.03 32.81 -8.88
CA PHE A 10 -25.82 33.59 -9.17
C PHE A 10 -24.90 32.70 -10.01
N ASN A 11 -24.91 32.93 -11.32
CA ASN A 11 -23.97 32.38 -12.27
C ASN A 11 -22.71 33.24 -12.27
N ILE A 12 -21.62 32.73 -11.66
CA ILE A 12 -20.17 32.80 -11.94
C ILE A 12 -19.61 31.88 -10.81
N ILE A 13 -18.68 30.93 -10.99
CA ILE A 13 -17.24 31.17 -11.04
C ILE A 13 -16.56 29.95 -11.67
N GLU A 14 -15.88 30.20 -12.79
CA GLU A 14 -14.61 29.63 -13.27
C GLU A 14 -14.21 28.24 -12.76
N ASN A 15 -13.99 27.29 -13.65
CA ASN A 15 -13.27 26.05 -13.36
C ASN A 15 -11.77 26.39 -13.28
N PRO A 16 -11.15 26.60 -12.10
CA PRO A 16 -9.70 26.54 -12.05
C PRO A 16 -9.32 25.15 -12.51
N ILE A 17 -8.49 25.06 -13.54
CA ILE A 17 -7.69 23.87 -13.76
C ILE A 17 -6.94 23.67 -12.45
N ILE A 18 -7.37 22.71 -11.64
CA ILE A 18 -6.75 22.41 -10.36
C ILE A 18 -5.45 21.71 -10.72
N ILE A 19 -4.40 22.51 -10.90
CA ILE A 19 -3.03 22.02 -11.07
C ILE A 19 -2.69 21.26 -9.78
N GLY A 20 -2.65 19.94 -9.89
CA GLY A 20 -2.35 19.03 -8.79
C GLY A 20 -3.52 18.92 -7.83
N ASN A 21 -4.30 17.85 -7.96
CA ASN A 21 -5.09 17.40 -6.83
C ASN A 21 -4.09 16.94 -5.75
N PRO A 22 -3.96 17.60 -4.58
CA PRO A 22 -3.15 17.07 -3.48
C PRO A 22 -3.73 15.75 -2.93
N HIS A 23 -4.92 15.38 -3.40
CA HIS A 23 -5.60 14.11 -3.13
C HIS A 23 -5.25 13.00 -4.13
N ASP A 24 -4.24 13.19 -5.00
CA ASP A 24 -3.49 12.06 -5.59
C ASP A 24 -2.45 11.53 -4.59
N SER A 25 -2.73 11.66 -3.29
CA SER A 25 -2.10 10.83 -2.29
C SER A 25 -2.52 9.41 -2.60
N THR A 26 -1.68 8.70 -3.38
CA THR A 26 -1.60 7.26 -3.41
C THR A 26 -1.81 6.82 -1.97
N THR A 27 -2.99 6.28 -1.68
CA THR A 27 -3.26 5.74 -0.35
C THR A 27 -2.28 4.61 -0.24
N ASP A 28 -1.15 4.88 0.43
CA ASP A 28 -0.05 3.95 0.58
C ASP A 28 -0.59 2.82 1.43
N ASN A 29 -1.11 1.81 0.74
CA ASN A 29 -1.71 0.62 1.33
C ASN A 29 -0.61 -0.41 1.59
N VAL A 30 0.65 0.02 1.57
CA VAL A 30 1.80 -0.78 1.93
C VAL A 30 1.78 -0.96 3.43
N ARG A 31 1.70 -2.21 3.84
CA ARG A 31 1.76 -2.63 5.23
C ARG A 31 3.21 -2.85 5.65
N ASP A 32 3.97 -3.58 4.85
CA ASP A 32 5.35 -3.97 5.14
C ASP A 32 6.10 -4.34 3.85
N HIS A 33 7.34 -4.84 3.95
CA HIS A 33 8.12 -5.28 2.79
C HIS A 33 8.58 -6.72 2.98
N CYS A 34 8.46 -7.54 1.95
CA CYS A 34 8.92 -8.91 1.97
C CYS A 34 10.45 -8.97 2.03
N GLN A 35 11.01 -9.47 3.13
CA GLN A 35 12.48 -9.58 3.29
C GLN A 35 13.13 -10.49 2.24
N SER A 36 12.36 -11.36 1.58
CA SER A 36 12.89 -12.24 0.55
C SER A 36 12.97 -11.63 -0.85
N CYS A 37 11.97 -10.86 -1.28
CA CYS A 37 11.87 -10.35 -2.65
C CYS A 37 11.89 -8.83 -2.75
N GLU A 38 11.97 -8.15 -1.59
CA GLU A 38 12.07 -6.70 -1.42
C GLU A 38 10.84 -5.93 -1.97
N LYS A 39 9.76 -6.64 -2.28
CA LYS A 39 8.49 -6.05 -2.73
C LYS A 39 7.59 -5.73 -1.55
N GLU A 40 6.71 -4.77 -1.79
CA GLU A 40 5.67 -4.34 -0.86
C GLU A 40 4.69 -5.48 -0.54
N ILE A 41 4.26 -5.51 0.72
CA ILE A 41 3.12 -6.31 1.20
C ILE A 41 2.00 -5.32 1.47
N TYR A 42 0.88 -5.46 0.79
CA TYR A 42 -0.26 -4.57 0.91
C TYR A 42 -1.27 -5.03 1.97
N PHE A 43 -2.06 -4.11 2.50
CA PHE A 43 -3.15 -4.44 3.42
C PHE A 43 -4.14 -5.42 2.76
N GLY A 44 -4.34 -6.57 3.39
CA GLY A 44 -5.23 -7.64 2.92
C GLY A 44 -4.52 -8.76 2.16
N GLU A 45 -3.22 -8.62 1.87
CA GLU A 45 -2.41 -9.73 1.36
C GLU A 45 -2.02 -10.71 2.47
N GLU A 46 -1.92 -11.98 2.10
CA GLU A 46 -1.43 -13.02 3.01
C GLU A 46 0.10 -12.97 3.08
N TYR A 47 0.60 -12.92 4.32
CA TYR A 47 2.02 -12.90 4.61
C TYR A 47 2.30 -13.71 5.88
N ARG A 48 3.56 -14.12 6.02
CA ARG A 48 4.08 -14.89 7.13
C ARG A 48 5.12 -14.08 7.87
N ASP A 49 5.01 -14.03 9.18
CA ASP A 49 6.05 -13.50 10.07
C ASP A 49 7.03 -14.63 10.40
N MET A 50 8.31 -14.45 10.08
CA MET A 50 9.39 -15.37 10.39
C MET A 50 10.51 -14.59 11.08
N ASP A 51 10.72 -14.82 12.38
CA ASP A 51 11.73 -14.10 13.19
C ASP A 51 11.57 -12.56 13.17
N GLY A 52 10.34 -12.06 13.00
CA GLY A 52 10.07 -10.62 12.85
C GLY A 52 10.28 -10.07 11.44
N ASP A 53 10.65 -10.92 10.47
CA ASP A 53 10.64 -10.60 9.05
C ASP A 53 9.27 -10.93 8.43
N SER A 54 8.67 -9.95 7.74
CA SER A 54 7.47 -10.19 6.94
C SER A 54 7.85 -10.82 5.61
N ILE A 55 7.19 -11.90 5.22
CA ILE A 55 7.46 -12.64 3.98
C ILE A 55 6.13 -12.93 3.30
N HIS A 56 6.01 -12.70 1.99
CA HIS A 56 4.81 -13.13 1.25
C HIS A 56 4.54 -14.62 1.48
N ASP A 57 3.26 -15.04 1.58
CA ASP A 57 2.91 -16.46 1.67
C ASP A 57 3.08 -17.20 0.32
N GLU A 58 4.01 -16.74 -0.51
CA GLU A 58 4.41 -17.40 -1.75
C GLU A 58 5.54 -18.38 -1.47
N THR A 59 5.45 -19.58 -2.06
CA THR A 59 6.46 -20.63 -1.87
C THR A 59 7.86 -20.18 -2.30
N ASP A 60 7.95 -19.31 -3.31
CA ASP A 60 9.21 -18.76 -3.79
C ASP A 60 9.88 -17.86 -2.74
N CYS A 61 9.13 -16.90 -2.17
CA CYS A 61 9.61 -16.03 -1.11
C CYS A 61 10.00 -16.80 0.16
N ILE A 62 9.21 -17.81 0.55
CA ILE A 62 9.53 -18.64 1.73
C ILE A 62 10.82 -19.44 1.49
N LYS A 63 10.96 -20.04 0.31
CA LYS A 63 12.13 -20.86 -0.02
C LYS A 63 13.41 -20.01 -0.05
N GLN A 64 13.37 -18.87 -0.74
CA GLN A 64 14.49 -17.93 -0.79
C GLN A 64 14.87 -17.42 0.61
N TYR A 65 13.88 -17.08 1.44
CA TYR A 65 14.11 -16.68 2.83
C TYR A 65 14.82 -17.78 3.63
N VAL A 66 14.34 -19.02 3.57
CA VAL A 66 14.96 -20.17 4.26
C VAL A 66 16.37 -20.43 3.73
N GLU A 67 16.59 -20.39 2.42
CA GLU A 67 17.93 -20.60 1.84
C GLU A 67 18.94 -19.53 2.28
N SER A 68 18.48 -18.29 2.48
CA SER A 68 19.33 -17.16 2.90
C SER A 68 19.55 -17.12 4.43
N HIS A 69 18.50 -17.32 5.23
CA HIS A 69 18.57 -17.23 6.70
C HIS A 69 19.10 -18.51 7.34
N PHE A 70 18.90 -19.67 6.71
CA PHE A 70 19.44 -20.90 7.25
C PHE A 70 20.89 -21.04 6.81
N THR A 71 21.82 -20.76 7.74
CA THR A 71 23.21 -21.20 7.58
C THR A 71 23.17 -22.70 7.38
N ARG A 72 23.44 -23.17 6.17
CA ARG A 72 23.64 -24.60 5.88
C ARG A 72 24.66 -25.11 6.89
N LYS A 73 24.21 -25.85 7.91
CA LYS A 73 25.09 -26.66 8.74
C LYS A 73 25.61 -27.75 7.82
N ILE A 74 26.74 -27.47 7.17
CA ILE A 74 27.51 -28.49 6.48
C ILE A 74 28.05 -29.36 7.62
N ALA A 75 27.43 -30.52 7.83
CA ALA A 75 27.97 -31.53 8.72
C ALA A 75 29.25 -32.07 8.05
N GLY A 76 30.38 -31.44 8.35
CA GLY A 76 31.68 -31.83 7.83
C GLY A 76 32.76 -30.82 8.17
N GLU A 77 33.38 -30.98 9.33
CA GLU A 77 34.71 -31.59 9.42
C GLU A 77 34.80 -32.44 10.70
#